data_AF-A0A8J2WFF5-F1
#
_entry.id   AF-A0A8J2WFF5-F1
#
_cell.length_a   1.000
_cell.length_b   1.000
_cell.length_c   1.000
_cell.angle_alpha   90.00
_cell.angle_beta   90.00
_cell.angle_gamma   90.00
#
_symmetry.space_group_name_H-M   'P 1'
#
loop_
_entity.id
_entity.type
_entity.pdbx_description
1 polymer ?
#
loop_
_entity_poly.entity_id
_entity_poly.type
_entity_poly.pdbx_seq_one_letter_code
_entity_poly.pdbx_strand_id
1 'polypeptide(L)'
;MDFDKPGKQILTCSWQEKDTIQIWDYGSCKLIETIVPDNHHSKLYCGKMVPQTSLIICGGTELNILRVVDINMKITECSIRNNPGAIYAFDFGTIRRKQTKIPDTYKKISEIQNCPRVAFVTGKRLQTVDFG
;
A
#
# COMPACT_ATOMS: atom_id res chain seq x y z
N MET A 1 4.29 -10.76 -0.26
CA MET A 1 5.73 -10.44 -0.33
C MET A 1 5.89 -9.48 -1.49
N ASP A 2 6.66 -8.42 -1.30
CA ASP A 2 6.92 -7.40 -2.32
C ASP A 2 8.38 -6.93 -2.21
N PHE A 3 8.91 -6.35 -3.30
CA PHE A 3 10.28 -5.87 -3.37
C PHE A 3 10.29 -4.36 -3.48
N ASP A 4 11.25 -3.71 -2.83
CA ASP A 4 11.53 -2.31 -3.11
C ASP A 4 12.04 -2.15 -4.55
N LYS A 5 11.83 -0.98 -5.16
CA LYS A 5 12.22 -0.68 -6.55
C LYS A 5 13.72 -0.89 -6.84
N PRO A 6 14.66 -0.49 -5.97
CA PRO A 6 16.08 -0.85 -6.09
C PRO A 6 16.39 -2.34 -5.79
N GLY A 7 15.42 -3.15 -5.36
CA GLY A 7 15.58 -4.57 -5.09
C GLY A 7 16.43 -4.90 -3.87
N LYS A 8 16.71 -3.92 -3.01
CA LYS A 8 17.56 -4.09 -1.82
C LYS A 8 16.80 -4.63 -0.62
N GLN A 9 15.51 -4.31 -0.51
CA GLN A 9 14.68 -4.68 0.63
C GLN A 9 13.50 -5.52 0.18
N ILE A 10 13.13 -6.48 1.01
CA ILE A 10 11.95 -7.33 0.83
C ILE A 10 10.96 -7.00 1.93
N LEU A 11 9.73 -6.69 1.54
CA LEU A 11 8.60 -6.59 2.45
C LEU A 11 7.88 -7.92 2.52
N THR A 12 7.73 -8.45 3.72
CA THR A 12 6.89 -9.62 3.99
C THR A 12 5.73 -9.22 4.86
N CYS A 13 4.53 -9.56 4.39
CA CYS A 13 3.31 -9.52 5.18
C CYS A 13 2.86 -10.96 5.41
N SER A 14 2.74 -11.35 6.67
CA SER A 14 2.51 -12.73 7.07
C SER A 14 1.17 -12.89 7.79
N TRP A 15 0.55 -14.05 7.58
CA TRP A 15 -0.70 -14.43 8.23
C TRP A 15 -0.46 -14.93 9.65
N GLN A 16 0.08 -14.08 10.52
CA GLN A 16 0.37 -14.38 11.93
C GLN A 16 -0.22 -13.29 12.84
N GLU A 17 -0.20 -13.54 14.16
CA GLU A 17 -0.75 -12.60 15.15
C GLU A 17 0.28 -11.59 15.65
N LYS A 18 1.56 -11.95 15.57
CA LYS A 18 2.71 -11.10 15.95
C LYS A 18 3.63 -10.93 14.77
N ASP A 19 4.36 -9.82 14.74
CA ASP A 19 5.40 -9.54 13.74
C ASP A 19 4.93 -9.68 12.30
N THR A 20 3.73 -9.17 12.02
CA THR A 20 3.02 -9.41 10.75
C THR A 20 3.63 -8.68 9.56
N ILE A 21 4.37 -7.61 9.82
CA ILE A 21 5.10 -6.82 8.83
C ILE A 21 6.58 -6.90 9.16
N GLN A 22 7.37 -7.44 8.25
CA GLN A 22 8.82 -7.55 8.40
C GLN A 22 9.51 -7.06 7.13
N ILE A 23 10.61 -6.35 7.32
CA ILE A 23 11.50 -5.88 6.27
C ILE A 23 12.80 -6.66 6.36
N TRP A 24 13.23 -7.21 5.24
CA TRP A 24 14.43 -8.01 5.11
C TRP A 24 15.39 -7.38 4.13
N ASP A 25 16.68 -7.53 4.39
CA ASP A 25 17.72 -7.19 3.42
C ASP A 25 17.84 -8.32 2.41
N TYR A 26 17.63 -8.02 1.13
CA TYR A 26 17.71 -9.01 0.06
C TYR A 26 19.14 -9.56 -0.09
N GLY A 27 20.15 -8.71 0.09
CA GLY A 27 21.54 -9.09 -0.11
C GLY A 27 22.08 -10.03 0.98
N SER A 28 21.81 -9.71 2.25
CA SER A 28 22.31 -10.49 3.38
C SER A 28 21.32 -11.51 3.95
N CYS A 29 20.07 -11.52 3.46
CA CYS A 29 18.96 -12.32 3.99
C CYS A 29 18.70 -12.10 5.49
N LYS A 30 19.11 -10.96 6.04
CA LYS A 30 18.92 -10.61 7.44
C LYS A 30 17.63 -9.83 7.62
N LEU A 31 16.96 -10.09 8.74
CA LEU A 31 15.85 -9.25 9.18
C LEU A 31 16.41 -7.86 9.49
N ILE A 32 15.94 -6.85 8.76
CA ILE A 32 16.26 -5.45 9.03
C ILE A 32 15.42 -5.00 10.21
N GLU A 33 14.10 -5.18 10.10
CA GLU A 33 13.17 -4.62 11.05
C GLU A 33 11.80 -5.31 11.02
N THR A 34 11.14 -5.34 12.17
CA THR A 34 9.72 -5.71 12.31
C THR A 34 8.91 -4.45 12.60
N ILE A 35 7.89 -4.18 11.78
CA ILE A 35 7.04 -3.01 11.91
C ILE A 35 5.75 -3.43 12.62
N VAL A 36 5.45 -2.75 13.72
CA VAL A 36 4.20 -2.91 14.47
C VAL A 36 3.53 -1.53 14.52
N PRO A 37 2.67 -1.21 13.54
CA PRO A 37 2.15 0.15 13.37
C PRO A 37 1.04 0.51 14.36
N ASP A 38 0.34 -0.50 14.88
CA ASP A 38 -0.74 -0.35 15.84
C ASP A 38 -0.70 -1.50 16.83
N ASN A 39 -1.32 -1.32 17.99
CA ASN A 39 -1.53 -2.39 18.98
C ASN A 39 -2.62 -3.40 18.54
N HIS A 40 -3.09 -3.32 17.30
CA HIS A 40 -4.09 -4.23 16.72
C HIS A 40 -3.41 -5.39 16.00
N HIS A 41 -3.57 -6.58 16.55
CA HIS A 41 -3.11 -7.84 15.98
C HIS A 41 -3.97 -8.24 14.78
N SER A 42 -3.59 -7.79 13.60
CA SER A 42 -4.29 -8.14 12.35
C SER A 42 -3.46 -9.07 11.50
N LYS A 43 -4.11 -10.15 11.08
CA LYS A 43 -3.59 -11.12 10.14
C LYS A 43 -3.58 -10.50 8.73
N LEU A 44 -2.40 -10.33 8.15
CA LEU A 44 -2.23 -9.65 6.86
C LEU A 44 -2.17 -10.66 5.71
N TYR A 45 -2.93 -10.42 4.64
CA TYR A 45 -2.90 -11.23 3.42
C TYR A 45 -1.95 -10.68 2.38
N CYS A 46 -1.90 -9.35 2.28
CA CYS A 46 -1.15 -8.67 1.24
C CYS A 46 -0.51 -7.41 1.79
N GLY A 47 0.64 -7.06 1.23
CA GLY A 47 1.31 -5.81 1.47
C GLY A 47 2.30 -5.52 0.36
N LYS A 48 2.48 -4.23 0.09
CA LYS A 48 3.32 -3.69 -0.97
C LYS A 48 4.00 -2.42 -0.50
N MET A 49 5.22 -2.20 -0.98
CA MET A 49 5.96 -0.97 -0.72
C MET A 49 5.62 0.07 -1.78
N VAL A 50 5.36 1.30 -1.36
CA VAL A 50 5.14 2.41 -2.28
C VAL A 50 6.51 2.86 -2.83
N PRO A 51 6.72 2.86 -4.16
CA PRO A 51 8.01 3.23 -4.73
C PRO A 51 8.40 4.67 -4.39
N GLN A 52 9.68 4.89 -4.05
CA GLN A 52 10.26 6.21 -3.77
C GLN A 52 9.68 6.92 -2.52
N THR A 53 8.94 6.22 -1.66
CA THR A 53 8.47 6.73 -0.38
C THR A 53 8.78 5.74 0.75
N SER A 54 8.66 6.17 2.00
CA SER A 54 8.76 5.29 3.18
C SER A 54 7.43 4.64 3.55
N LEU A 55 6.46 4.64 2.63
CA LEU A 55 5.11 4.15 2.91
C LEU A 55 4.95 2.71 2.46
N ILE A 56 4.26 1.93 3.26
CA ILE A 56 3.80 0.58 2.92
C ILE A 56 2.29 0.53 3.00
N ILE A 57 1.69 -0.24 2.11
CA ILE A 57 0.26 -0.52 2.15
C ILE A 57 0.10 -1.97 2.57
N CYS A 58 -0.84 -2.27 3.46
CA CYS A 58 -1.16 -3.64 3.83
C CYS A 58 -2.67 -3.85 4.02
N GLY A 59 -3.12 -5.03 3.60
CA GLY A 59 -4.51 -5.49 3.70
C GLY A 59 -4.62 -6.65 4.67
N GLY A 60 -5.59 -6.59 5.59
CA GLY A 60 -5.77 -7.59 6.63
C GLY A 60 -7.21 -8.06 6.82
N THR A 61 -7.38 -9.03 7.74
CA THR A 61 -8.67 -9.59 8.14
C THR A 61 -9.39 -8.73 9.17
N GLU A 62 -8.65 -8.23 10.17
CA GLU A 62 -9.26 -7.47 11.27
C GLU A 62 -9.88 -6.17 10.74
N LEU A 63 -11.18 -6.03 10.96
CA LEU A 63 -12.02 -4.93 10.48
C LEU A 63 -12.01 -4.72 8.95
N ASN A 64 -11.53 -5.72 8.19
CA ASN A 64 -11.38 -5.66 6.74
C ASN A 64 -10.64 -4.39 6.27
N ILE A 65 -9.55 -4.03 6.97
CA ILE A 65 -8.88 -2.74 6.78
C ILE A 65 -7.79 -2.82 5.71
N LEU A 66 -7.77 -1.84 4.80
CA LEU A 66 -6.59 -1.49 4.02
C LEU A 66 -5.91 -0.34 4.75
N ARG A 67 -4.65 -0.49 5.16
CA ARG A 67 -3.93 0.56 5.86
C ARG A 67 -2.68 0.96 5.11
N VAL A 68 -2.29 2.21 5.26
CA VAL A 68 -1.01 2.76 4.83
C VAL A 68 -0.23 3.09 6.09
N VAL A 69 0.99 2.58 6.16
CA VAL A 69 1.88 2.68 7.31
C VAL A 69 3.15 3.36 6.85
N ASP A 70 3.64 4.31 7.63
CA ASP A 70 4.98 4.86 7.42
C ASP A 70 6.01 3.98 8.13
N ILE A 71 7.00 3.50 7.39
CA ILE A 71 8.12 2.70 7.91
C ILE A 71 8.94 3.50 8.91
N ASN A 72 9.19 4.79 8.64
CA ASN A 72 10.08 5.61 9.45
C ASN A 72 9.44 5.94 10.80
N MET A 73 8.17 6.34 10.77
CA MET A 73 7.43 6.73 11.97
C MET A 73 6.80 5.53 12.69
N LYS A 74 6.66 4.39 12.00
CA LYS A 74 6.00 3.16 12.49
C LYS A 74 4.57 3.43 12.96
N ILE A 75 3.86 4.29 12.25
CA ILE A 75 2.46 4.62 12.51
C ILE A 75 1.62 4.37 11.27
N THR A 76 0.35 4.07 11.49
CA THR A 76 -0.65 4.03 10.41
C THR A 76 -1.03 5.46 10.02
N GLU A 77 -0.62 5.89 8.83
CA GLU A 77 -0.94 7.21 8.25
C GLU A 77 -2.41 7.29 7.83
N CYS A 78 -2.89 6.28 7.12
CA CYS A 78 -4.29 6.25 6.70
C CYS A 78 -4.84 4.82 6.66
N SER A 79 -6.16 4.71 6.76
CA SER A 79 -6.83 3.41 6.75
C SER A 79 -8.22 3.50 6.13
N ILE A 80 -8.52 2.59 5.22
CA ILE A 80 -9.86 2.34 4.69
C ILE A 80 -10.44 1.19 5.50
N ARG A 81 -11.47 1.48 6.29
CA ARG A 81 -12.10 0.52 7.21
C ARG A 81 -13.51 0.15 6.77
N ASN A 82 -14.06 -0.91 7.37
CA ASN A 82 -15.43 -1.38 7.15
C ASN A 82 -15.70 -1.85 5.71
N ASN A 83 -14.71 -2.49 5.09
CA ASN A 83 -14.94 -3.15 3.81
C ASN A 83 -15.84 -4.39 3.99
N PRO A 84 -16.61 -4.77 2.96
CA PRO A 84 -17.56 -5.90 3.04
C PRO A 84 -16.89 -7.27 3.24
N GLY A 85 -15.58 -7.37 3.08
CA GLY A 85 -14.80 -8.57 3.33
C GLY A 85 -13.31 -8.29 3.40
N ALA A 86 -12.53 -9.27 3.83
CA ALA A 86 -11.09 -9.13 3.98
C ALA A 86 -10.43 -8.79 2.64
N ILE A 87 -9.31 -8.06 2.73
CA ILE A 87 -8.57 -7.64 1.54
C ILE A 87 -7.55 -8.72 1.21
N TYR A 88 -7.79 -9.43 0.11
CA TYR A 88 -6.91 -10.52 -0.32
C TYR A 88 -5.73 -10.03 -1.14
N ALA A 89 -5.98 -9.04 -1.99
CA ALA A 89 -4.99 -8.47 -2.88
C ALA A 89 -5.30 -7.00 -3.11
N PHE A 90 -4.27 -6.21 -3.31
CA PHE A 90 -4.39 -4.86 -3.83
C PHE A 90 -3.22 -4.59 -4.77
N ASP A 91 -3.43 -3.64 -5.66
CA ASP A 91 -2.39 -3.07 -6.48
C ASP A 91 -2.64 -1.58 -6.66
N PHE A 92 -1.57 -0.82 -6.86
CA PHE A 92 -1.68 0.60 -7.08
C PHE A 92 -0.87 0.99 -8.32
N GLY A 93 -1.55 1.68 -9.23
CA GLY A 93 -0.99 2.07 -10.51
C GLY A 93 -0.70 3.56 -10.54
N THR A 94 0.40 3.93 -11.19
CA THR A 94 0.55 5.29 -11.72
C THR A 94 -0.35 5.40 -12.94
N ILE A 95 -1.29 6.35 -12.94
CA ILE A 95 -2.04 6.64 -14.16
C ILE A 95 -1.06 7.29 -15.15
N ARG A 96 -0.49 6.51 -16.05
CA ARG A 96 0.20 7.07 -17.23
C ARG A 96 -0.85 7.64 -18.18
N ARG A 97 -1.39 8.82 -17.89
CA ARG A 97 -2.09 9.58 -18.93
C ARG A 97 -1.03 9.95 -19.97
N LYS A 98 -1.18 9.44 -21.20
CA LYS A 98 -0.49 10.05 -22.35
C LYS A 98 -0.85 11.54 -22.31
N GLN A 99 0.16 12.41 -22.30
CA GLN A 99 -0.07 13.85 -22.44
C GLN A 99 -0.71 14.09 -23.80
N THR A 100 -2.04 14.13 -23.86
CA THR A 100 -2.74 14.78 -24.98
C THR A 100 -2.40 16.25 -24.91
N LYS A 101 -1.90 16.82 -26.01
CA LYS A 101 -1.59 18.25 -26.13
C LYS A 101 -2.91 19.03 -25.99
N ILE A 102 -3.25 19.44 -24.77
CA ILE A 102 -4.42 20.27 -24.48
C ILE A 102 -4.01 21.73 -24.72
N PRO A 103 -4.77 22.54 -25.49
CA PRO A 103 -4.50 23.96 -25.71
C PRO A 103 -4.42 24.74 -24.39
N ASP A 104 -3.54 25.75 -24.35
CA ASP A 104 -3.10 26.48 -23.15
C ASP A 104 -4.21 27.12 -22.30
N THR A 105 -5.42 27.24 -22.84
CA THR A 105 -6.59 27.87 -22.20
C THR A 105 -7.14 27.07 -21.01
N TYR A 106 -6.91 25.76 -20.94
CA TYR A 106 -7.45 24.88 -19.88
C TYR A 106 -6.43 24.48 -18.80
N LYS A 107 -5.23 25.09 -18.79
CA LYS A 107 -4.15 24.71 -17.85
C LYS A 107 -4.42 25.05 -16.38
N LYS A 108 -5.42 25.87 -16.06
CA LYS A 108 -5.70 26.35 -14.69
C LYS A 108 -6.63 25.47 -13.85
N ILE A 109 -7.27 24.44 -14.41
CA ILE A 109 -8.25 23.60 -13.68
C ILE A 109 -7.71 22.18 -13.39
N SER A 110 -6.60 21.78 -14.02
CA SER A 110 -6.06 20.41 -13.91
C SER A 110 -4.75 20.34 -13.10
N GLU A 111 -4.73 20.92 -11.91
CA GLU A 111 -3.61 20.76 -10.95
C GLU A 111 -3.71 19.48 -10.11
N ILE A 112 -4.76 18.66 -10.26
CA ILE A 112 -4.78 17.28 -9.75
C ILE A 112 -3.92 16.42 -10.67
N GLN A 113 -2.61 16.67 -10.65
CA GLN A 113 -1.62 15.95 -11.43
C GLN A 113 -1.39 14.59 -10.78
N ASN A 114 -2.03 13.58 -11.38
CA ASN A 114 -1.81 12.15 -11.14
C ASN A 114 -2.22 11.65 -9.75
N CYS A 115 -3.52 11.51 -9.54
CA CYS A 115 -4.05 10.69 -8.45
C CYS A 115 -3.62 9.22 -8.62
N PRO A 116 -2.95 8.61 -7.63
CA PRO A 116 -2.73 7.16 -7.65
C PRO A 116 -4.08 6.44 -7.61
N ARG A 117 -4.25 5.44 -8.48
CA ARG A 117 -5.42 4.53 -8.40
C ARG A 117 -5.02 3.32 -7.60
N VAL A 118 -5.76 3.05 -6.54
CA VAL A 118 -5.62 1.80 -5.77
C VAL A 118 -6.79 0.91 -6.12
N ALA A 119 -6.51 -0.27 -6.65
CA ALA A 119 -7.48 -1.33 -6.84
C ALA A 119 -7.25 -2.41 -5.78
N PHE A 120 -8.30 -2.84 -5.09
CA PHE A 120 -8.20 -3.89 -4.08
C PHE A 120 -9.42 -4.81 -4.11
N VAL A 121 -9.19 -6.07 -3.77
CA VAL A 121 -10.21 -7.13 -3.78
C VAL A 121 -10.68 -7.36 -2.35
N THR A 122 -11.96 -7.11 -2.10
CA THR A 122 -12.61 -7.28 -0.79
C THR A 122 -13.69 -8.36 -0.87
N GLY A 123 -13.47 -9.49 -0.20
CA GLY A 123 -14.42 -10.60 -0.25
C GLY A 123 -14.65 -11.09 -1.69
N LYS A 124 -15.86 -10.84 -2.23
CA LYS A 124 -16.27 -11.20 -3.61
C LYS A 124 -16.32 -10.00 -4.56
N ARG A 125 -15.78 -8.84 -4.18
CA ARG A 125 -15.88 -7.58 -4.92
C ARG A 125 -14.50 -7.00 -5.20
N LEU A 126 -14.37 -6.34 -6.36
CA LEU A 126 -13.20 -5.53 -6.70
C LEU A 126 -13.60 -4.06 -6.54
N GLN A 127 -12.80 -3.30 -5.79
CA GLN A 127 -13.01 -1.88 -5.53
C GLN A 127 -11.82 -1.10 -6.06
N THR A 128 -12.10 0.08 -6.62
CA THR A 128 -11.08 1.03 -7.09
C THR A 128 -11.30 2.36 -6.40
N VAL A 129 -10.24 2.90 -5.81
CA VAL A 129 -10.22 4.21 -5.16
C VAL A 129 -9.26 5.11 -5.93
N ASP A 130 -9.79 6.24 -6.40
CA ASP A 130 -9.04 7.32 -7.01
C ASP A 130 -8.77 8.38 -5.93
N PHE A 131 -7.52 8.65 -5.61
CA PHE A 131 -7.14 9.70 -4.66
C PHE A 131 -7.13 11.07 -5.35
N GLY A 132 -8.32 11.63 -5.61
CA GLY A 132 -8.52 12.93 -6.26
C GLY A 132 -8.29 14.14 -5.37
#